data_AF-N1ZJ04-F1
#
_entry.id   AF-N1ZJ04-F1
#
_cell.length_a   1.000
_cell.length_b   1.000
_cell.length_c   1.000
_cell.angle_alpha   90.00
_cell.angle_beta   90.00
_cell.angle_gamma   90.00
#
_symmetry.space_group_name_H-M   'P 1'
#
loop_
_entity.id
_entity.type
_entity.pdbx_description
1 polymer ?
#
loop_
_entity_poly.entity_id
_entity_poly.type
_entity_poly.pdbx_seq_one_letter_code
_entity_poly.pdbx_strand_id
1 'polypeptide(L)'
;MQSNKPKESGLKGAWRRFDHRFYIGRWIILILLTLVLFTCTYYTIKVKTSNISNLKASLSTTTTIYDYKGKKAGSLYSQKGSFVEYNKISPNIRNAVISTEDRTFWTNPGFSIKGMARAGVNLI
;
A
#
# COMPACT_ATOMS: atom_id res chain seq x y z
N MET A 1 12.64 -30.20 -53.09
CA MET A 1 12.07 -29.61 -51.86
C MET A 1 13.19 -29.18 -50.93
N GLN A 2 13.64 -27.93 -51.00
CA GLN A 2 14.58 -27.37 -50.02
C GLN A 2 13.77 -26.55 -49.02
N SER A 3 13.65 -27.07 -47.80
CA SER A 3 13.00 -26.38 -46.68
C SER A 3 13.87 -25.19 -46.26
N ASN A 4 13.55 -24.02 -46.80
CA ASN A 4 14.20 -22.76 -46.48
C ASN A 4 13.69 -22.29 -45.10
N LYS A 5 14.34 -22.74 -44.02
CA LYS A 5 14.14 -22.14 -42.69
C LYS A 5 15.00 -20.88 -42.61
N PRO A 6 14.45 -19.73 -42.21
CA PRO A 6 15.24 -18.51 -42.10
C PRO A 6 16.35 -18.77 -41.07
N LYS A 7 17.60 -18.56 -41.49
CA LYS A 7 18.73 -18.43 -40.56
C LYS A 7 18.40 -17.23 -39.67
N GLU A 8 17.96 -17.46 -38.43
CA GLU A 8 17.96 -16.42 -37.40
C GLU A 8 19.43 -16.04 -37.11
N SER A 9 20.00 -15.21 -37.98
CA SER A 9 21.31 -14.59 -37.79
C SER A 9 21.15 -13.41 -36.86
N GLY A 10 21.50 -13.62 -35.60
CA GLY A 10 21.55 -12.56 -34.59
C GLY A 10 21.57 -13.15 -33.17
N LEU A 11 22.07 -12.37 -32.22
CA LEU A 11 22.20 -12.69 -30.78
C LEU A 11 21.02 -13.49 -30.19
N LYS A 12 19.80 -13.27 -30.69
CA LYS A 12 18.57 -13.98 -30.30
C LYS A 12 18.60 -15.50 -30.56
N GLY A 13 19.16 -15.93 -31.69
CA GLY A 13 19.26 -17.36 -32.05
C GLY A 13 20.33 -18.11 -31.24
N ALA A 14 21.41 -17.43 -30.88
CA ALA A 14 22.45 -17.95 -29.99
C ALA A 14 21.94 -18.06 -28.54
N TRP A 15 21.23 -17.04 -28.06
CA TRP A 15 20.56 -17.03 -26.76
C TRP A 15 19.53 -18.15 -26.62
N ARG A 16 18.66 -18.37 -27.61
CA ARG A 16 17.67 -19.47 -27.59
C ARG A 16 18.32 -20.85 -27.48
N ARG A 17 19.42 -21.08 -28.19
CA ARG A 17 20.16 -22.36 -28.12
C ARG A 17 20.86 -22.56 -26.77
N PHE A 18 21.38 -21.49 -26.19
CA PHE A 18 22.03 -21.51 -24.88
C PHE A 18 21.01 -21.69 -23.74
N ASP A 19 19.88 -20.99 -23.79
CA ASP A 19 18.77 -21.09 -22.84
C ASP A 19 18.09 -22.46 -22.88
N HIS A 20 17.90 -23.04 -24.06
CA HIS A 20 17.34 -24.41 -24.17
C HIS A 20 18.26 -25.48 -23.58
N ARG A 21 19.58 -25.22 -23.47
CA ARG A 21 20.55 -26.17 -22.88
C ARG A 21 20.68 -26.02 -21.36
N PHE A 22 20.53 -24.80 -20.84
CA PHE A 22 20.77 -24.48 -19.42
C PHE A 22 19.53 -24.04 -18.63
N TYR A 23 18.35 -23.96 -19.25
CA TYR A 23 17.07 -23.53 -18.64
C TYR A 23 17.15 -22.22 -17.85
N ILE A 24 17.99 -21.28 -18.30
CA ILE A 24 18.36 -20.06 -17.57
C ILE A 24 17.14 -19.16 -17.35
N GLY A 25 16.25 -19.05 -18.34
CA GLY A 25 15.00 -18.31 -18.20
C GLY A 25 14.10 -18.85 -17.09
N ARG A 26 14.02 -20.17 -16.92
CA ARG A 26 13.25 -20.79 -15.81
C ARG A 26 13.85 -20.42 -14.46
N TRP A 27 15.17 -20.47 -14.32
CA TRP A 27 15.85 -20.09 -13.08
C TRP A 27 15.69 -18.59 -12.76
N ILE A 28 15.78 -17.71 -13.75
CA ILE A 28 15.54 -16.27 -13.56
C ILE A 28 14.11 -16.01 -13.09
N ILE A 29 13.12 -16.64 -13.73
CA ILE A 29 11.70 -16.52 -13.33
C ILE A 29 11.51 -17.05 -11.90
N LEU A 30 12.10 -18.20 -11.56
CA LEU A 30 12.01 -18.77 -10.22
C LEU A 30 12.65 -17.86 -9.16
N ILE A 31 13.81 -17.27 -9.45
CA ILE A 31 14.47 -16.32 -8.55
C ILE A 31 13.59 -15.08 -8.34
N LEU A 32 13.03 -14.53 -9.43
CA LEU A 32 12.16 -13.35 -9.35
C LEU A 32 10.90 -13.65 -8.55
N LEU A 33 10.21 -14.76 -8.82
CA LEU A 33 9.02 -15.18 -8.07
C LEU A 33 9.35 -15.42 -6.58
N THR A 34 10.49 -16.04 -6.28
CA THR A 34 10.95 -16.27 -4.92
C THR A 34 11.19 -14.94 -4.19
N LEU A 35 11.85 -13.97 -4.84
CA LEU A 35 12.09 -12.64 -4.27
C LEU A 35 10.78 -11.90 -4.01
N VAL A 36 9.84 -11.92 -4.96
CA VAL A 36 8.51 -11.33 -4.79
C VAL A 36 7.77 -11.99 -3.62
N LEU A 37 7.83 -13.32 -3.51
CA LEU A 37 7.18 -14.04 -2.41
C LEU A 37 7.76 -13.66 -1.03
N PHE A 38 9.09 -13.63 -0.90
CA PHE A 38 9.74 -13.25 0.36
C PHE A 38 9.45 -11.80 0.75
N THR A 39 9.48 -10.87 -0.21
CA THR A 39 9.16 -9.46 0.05
C THR A 39 7.70 -9.30 0.46
N CYS A 40 6.74 -9.89 -0.26
CA CYS A 40 5.33 -9.88 0.12
C CYS A 40 5.10 -10.46 1.53
N THR A 41 5.74 -11.58 1.85
CA THR A 41 5.63 -12.22 3.17
C THR A 41 6.18 -11.34 4.28
N TYR A 42 7.39 -10.77 4.08
CA TYR A 42 8.03 -9.86 5.03
C TYR A 42 7.12 -8.65 5.34
N TYR A 43 6.59 -7.99 4.31
CA TYR A 43 5.69 -6.85 4.50
C TYR A 43 4.36 -7.26 5.15
N THR A 44 3.82 -8.43 4.83
CA THR A 44 2.58 -8.93 5.47
C THR A 44 2.78 -9.12 6.97
N ILE A 45 3.91 -9.70 7.39
CA ILE A 45 4.25 -9.85 8.81
C ILE A 45 4.40 -8.48 9.45
N LYS A 46 5.18 -7.58 8.85
CA LYS A 46 5.41 -6.22 9.37
C LYS A 46 4.11 -5.42 9.55
N VAL A 47 3.19 -5.51 8.60
CA VAL A 47 1.88 -4.83 8.69
C VAL A 47 1.04 -5.43 9.81
N LYS A 48 0.98 -6.75 9.93
CA LYS A 48 0.22 -7.43 10.99
C LYS A 48 0.79 -7.16 12.38
N THR A 49 2.11 -7.00 12.51
CA THR A 49 2.78 -6.67 13.79
C THR A 49 2.85 -5.18 14.06
N SER A 50 2.47 -4.33 13.10
CA SER A 50 2.41 -2.89 13.30
C SER A 50 1.34 -2.57 14.33
N ASN A 51 1.74 -1.84 15.35
CA ASN A 51 0.97 -1.62 16.56
C ASN A 51 -0.09 -0.54 16.31
N ILE A 52 -1.23 -0.92 15.72
CA ILE A 52 -2.36 -0.03 15.40
C ILE A 52 -2.84 0.74 16.64
N SER A 53 -2.67 0.15 17.82
CA SER A 53 -2.91 0.77 19.14
C SER A 53 -2.08 2.05 19.37
N ASN A 54 -0.82 2.09 18.91
CA ASN A 54 0.02 3.28 19.03
C ASN A 54 -0.48 4.44 18.14
N LEU A 55 -1.07 4.16 16.97
CA LEU A 55 -1.67 5.20 16.14
C LEU A 55 -2.84 5.87 16.87
N LYS A 56 -3.73 5.09 17.50
CA LYS A 56 -4.83 5.64 18.30
C LYS A 56 -4.32 6.41 19.52
N ALA A 57 -3.27 5.91 20.18
CA ALA A 57 -2.64 6.60 21.30
C ALA A 57 -2.07 7.96 20.87
N SER A 58 -1.28 8.01 19.80
CA SER A 58 -0.69 9.26 19.29
C SER A 58 -1.72 10.31 18.88
N LEU A 59 -2.88 9.92 18.31
CA LEU A 59 -3.95 10.87 17.99
C LEU A 59 -4.73 11.34 19.23
N SER A 60 -4.80 10.54 20.29
CA SER A 60 -5.58 10.83 21.51
C SER A 60 -4.78 11.50 22.63
N THR A 61 -3.45 11.58 22.52
CA THR A 61 -2.58 12.17 23.55
C THR A 61 -2.70 13.70 23.53
N THR A 62 -3.73 14.24 24.17
CA THR A 62 -3.78 15.64 24.55
C THR A 62 -3.17 15.77 25.95
N THR A 63 -2.09 16.54 26.08
CA THR A 63 -1.47 16.77 27.39
C THR A 63 -2.43 17.63 28.21
N THR A 64 -3.07 17.03 29.21
CA THR A 64 -4.03 17.71 30.08
C THR A 64 -3.32 18.30 31.29
N ILE A 65 -3.47 19.60 31.51
CA ILE A 65 -2.92 20.32 32.66
C ILE A 65 -3.99 20.35 33.76
N TYR A 66 -3.58 20.02 34.98
CA TYR A 66 -4.41 20.08 36.19
C TYR A 66 -3.90 21.17 37.14
N ASP A 67 -4.83 21.83 37.82
CA ASP A 67 -4.57 22.80 38.89
C ASP A 67 -4.15 22.09 40.20
N TYR A 68 -3.61 22.83 41.18
CA TYR A 68 -3.20 22.32 42.51
C TYR A 68 -4.35 21.64 43.28
N LYS A 69 -5.60 21.95 42.95
CA LYS A 69 -6.81 21.31 43.48
C LYS A 69 -7.26 20.05 42.71
N GLY A 70 -6.47 19.58 41.74
CA GLY A 70 -6.82 18.45 40.87
C GLY A 70 -7.90 18.75 39.82
N LYS A 71 -8.31 20.02 39.66
CA LYS A 71 -9.27 20.44 38.64
C LYS A 71 -8.57 20.64 37.30
N LYS A 72 -9.18 20.19 36.19
CA LYS A 72 -8.64 20.40 34.84
C LYS A 72 -8.46 21.90 34.56
N ALA A 73 -7.22 22.35 34.40
CA ALA A 73 -6.85 23.75 34.14
C ALA A 73 -6.78 24.06 32.63
N GLY A 74 -6.51 23.05 31.80
CA GLY A 74 -6.46 23.20 30.34
C GLY A 74 -5.89 21.97 29.65
N SER A 75 -5.71 22.02 28.33
CA SER A 75 -4.97 21.02 27.58
C SER A 75 -4.03 21.70 26.59
N LEU A 76 -2.78 21.25 26.55
CA LEU A 76 -1.82 21.65 25.52
C LEU A 76 -2.17 20.90 24.23
N TYR A 77 -3.12 21.43 23.49
CA TYR A 77 -3.38 21.05 22.11
C TYR A 77 -3.12 22.29 21.25
N SER A 78 -2.06 22.26 20.45
CA SER A 78 -1.62 23.41 19.63
C SER A 78 -2.56 23.69 18.43
N GLN A 79 -3.55 22.83 18.20
CA GLN A 79 -4.44 22.88 17.04
C GLN A 79 -5.89 23.08 17.48
N LYS A 80 -6.68 23.81 16.68
CA LYS A 80 -8.12 23.98 16.94
C LYS A 80 -8.84 22.65 16.66
N GLY A 81 -9.30 21.97 17.71
CA GLY A 81 -10.09 20.75 17.59
C GLY A 81 -10.16 19.94 18.88
N SER A 82 -11.22 19.17 19.06
CA SER A 82 -11.36 18.17 20.13
C SER A 82 -11.40 16.77 19.54
N PHE A 83 -10.70 15.83 20.17
CA PHE A 83 -10.78 14.42 19.77
C PHE A 83 -12.16 13.88 20.15
N VAL A 84 -12.84 13.29 19.16
CA VAL A 84 -14.13 12.61 19.35
C VAL A 84 -14.03 11.19 18.80
N GLU A 85 -14.59 10.24 19.55
CA GLU A 85 -14.65 8.85 19.12
C GLU A 85 -15.61 8.68 17.94
N TYR A 86 -15.34 7.70 17.08
CA TYR A 86 -16.10 7.45 15.85
C TYR A 86 -17.61 7.30 16.07
N ASN A 87 -18.01 6.64 17.15
CA ASN A 87 -19.42 6.44 17.53
C ASN A 87 -20.13 7.74 17.96
N LYS A 88 -19.39 8.78 18.35
CA LYS A 88 -19.93 10.11 18.71
C LYS A 88 -20.04 11.06 17.52
N ILE A 89 -19.55 10.66 16.34
CA ILE A 89 -19.65 11.45 15.11
C ILE A 89 -21.03 11.23 14.48
N SER A 90 -21.70 12.33 14.14
CA SER A 90 -22.99 12.30 13.44
C SER A 90 -22.91 11.47 12.15
N PRO A 91 -23.88 10.56 11.89
CA PRO A 91 -23.92 9.78 10.66
C PRO A 91 -23.95 10.64 9.39
N ASN A 92 -24.61 11.81 9.44
CA ASN A 92 -24.69 12.72 8.30
C ASN A 92 -23.31 13.30 7.96
N ILE A 93 -22.53 13.68 8.97
CA ILE A 93 -21.16 14.18 8.78
C ILE A 93 -20.27 13.07 8.22
N ARG A 94 -20.39 11.86 8.77
CA ARG A 94 -19.63 10.70 8.29
C ARG A 94 -19.93 10.42 6.80
N ASN A 95 -21.20 10.41 6.42
CA ASN A 95 -21.62 10.15 5.04
C ASN A 95 -21.22 11.30 4.10
N ALA A 96 -21.29 12.55 4.55
CA ALA A 96 -20.87 13.71 3.76
C ALA A 96 -19.37 13.66 3.43
N VAL A 97 -18.53 13.35 4.43
CA VAL A 97 -17.08 13.21 4.21
C VAL A 97 -16.77 12.03 3.29
N ILE A 98 -17.35 10.86 3.56
CA ILE A 98 -17.11 9.65 2.74
C ILE A 98 -17.57 9.88 1.30
N SER A 99 -18.74 10.49 1.07
CA SER A 99 -19.22 10.74 -0.30
C SER A 99 -18.35 11.75 -1.08
N THR A 100 -17.73 12.70 -0.39
CA THR A 100 -16.90 13.74 -1.01
C THR A 100 -15.47 13.26 -1.26
N GLU A 101 -14.86 12.58 -0.30
CA GLU A 101 -13.45 12.17 -0.35
C GLU A 101 -13.25 10.80 -1.01
N ASP A 102 -14.02 9.80 -0.59
CA ASP A 102 -13.88 8.43 -1.09
C ASP A 102 -15.19 7.63 -0.98
N ARG A 103 -16.01 7.70 -2.02
CA ARG A 103 -17.29 6.97 -2.10
C ARG A 103 -17.16 5.45 -1.97
N THR A 104 -15.97 4.86 -2.20
CA THR A 104 -15.76 3.41 -2.07
C THR A 104 -15.01 3.05 -0.80
N PHE A 105 -14.87 3.96 0.17
CA PHE A 105 -14.09 3.79 1.39
C PHE A 105 -14.33 2.46 2.12
N TRP A 106 -15.58 1.99 2.19
CA TRP A 106 -15.95 0.75 2.88
C TRP A 106 -15.68 -0.53 2.08
N THR A 107 -15.53 -0.43 0.76
CA THR A 107 -15.47 -1.59 -0.13
C THR A 107 -14.14 -1.70 -0.88
N ASN A 108 -13.36 -0.62 -0.94
CA ASN A 108 -12.11 -0.60 -1.66
C ASN A 108 -10.97 -1.22 -0.82
N PRO A 109 -9.95 -1.79 -1.47
CA PRO A 109 -8.82 -2.43 -0.79
C PRO A 109 -7.76 -1.40 -0.29
N GLY A 110 -8.10 -0.11 -0.21
CA GLY A 110 -7.18 0.97 0.16
C GLY A 110 -6.38 1.56 -1.02
N PHE A 111 -6.63 1.09 -2.25
CA PHE A 111 -6.02 1.63 -3.47
C PHE A 111 -6.98 1.51 -4.66
N SER A 112 -6.81 2.40 -5.65
CA SER A 112 -7.64 2.42 -6.86
C SER A 112 -6.82 1.93 -8.06
N ILE A 113 -7.04 0.68 -8.48
CA ILE A 113 -6.37 0.11 -9.67
C ILE A 113 -6.63 0.97 -10.91
N LYS A 114 -7.88 1.38 -11.12
CA LYS A 114 -8.26 2.28 -12.21
C LYS A 114 -7.55 3.64 -12.09
N GLY A 115 -7.44 4.18 -10.88
CA GLY A 115 -6.74 5.43 -10.61
C GLY A 115 -5.24 5.34 -10.90
N MET A 116 -4.59 4.26 -10.46
CA MET A 116 -3.17 3.99 -10.71
C MET A 116 -2.88 3.81 -12.20
N ALA A 117 -3.72 3.03 -12.90
CA ALA A 117 -3.60 2.85 -14.35
C ALA A 117 -3.74 4.18 -15.10
N ARG A 118 -4.75 4.99 -14.75
CA ARG A 118 -4.96 6.32 -15.33
C ARG A 118 -3.79 7.27 -15.05
N ALA A 119 -3.26 7.27 -13.82
CA ALA A 119 -2.10 8.08 -13.47
C ALA A 119 -0.86 7.67 -14.28
N GLY A 120 -0.63 6.37 -14.48
CA GLY A 120 0.48 5.87 -15.28
C GLY A 120 0.36 6.23 -16.76
N VAL A 121 -0.83 6.19 -17.34
CA VAL A 121 -1.07 6.61 -18.73
C VAL A 121 -0.86 8.12 -18.90
N ASN A 122 -1.30 8.94 -17.94
CA ASN A 122 -1.15 10.40 -18.00
C ASN A 122 0.26 10.90 -17.63
N LEU A 123 1.15 10.03 -17.15
CA LEU A 123 2.53 10.38 -16.78
C LEU A 123 3.48 10.35 -17.98
N ILE A 124 3.07 9.68 -19.07
CA ILE A 124 3.79 9.58 -20.35
C ILE A 124 3.23 10.64 -21.31
#